data_AF-A0A1L8EIP6-F1
#
_entry.id   AF-A0A1L8EIP6-F1
#
_cell.length_a   1.000
_cell.length_b   1.000
_cell.length_c   1.000
_cell.angle_alpha   90.00
_cell.angle_beta   90.00
_cell.angle_gamma   90.00
#
_symmetry.space_group_name_H-M   'P 1'
#
loop_
_entity.id
_entity.type
_entity.pdbx_description
1 polymer ?
#
loop_
_entity_poly.entity_id
_entity_poly.type
_entity_poly.pdbx_seq_one_letter_code
_entity_poly.pdbx_strand_id
1 'polypeptide(L)'
;MEVLKQGALFLMSEDCFDNYFEEHNYFDVPCFKALLSKGLGLAIIAGSLLVKVPQVLKIWKNKSGEGINLISVMLDLTAITFHMAYSYVNGFPFSAWGDNTFLAFQTAAIAAMVLFFNGAKAKSMLFCVLYATVVYVLCSGLTPFKVLVTVQSLNIPILLTGKLSQAFTNYRNGSTGQLSAATVFLLFAGSLARIFTSIQETGDNMMIMTFCASSFANGVIVAQMLYYWNKTGAKAPAVGSKKASGKTATAAKKPKSKKVD
;
A
#
# COMPACT_ATOMS: atom_id res chain seq x y z
N MET A 1 33.48 8.61 17.82
CA MET A 1 33.54 7.45 16.90
C MET A 1 32.51 6.39 17.25
N GLU A 2 32.21 6.12 18.52
CA GLU A 2 31.23 5.09 18.91
C GLU A 2 29.82 5.30 18.35
N VAL A 3 29.25 6.51 18.42
CA VAL A 3 27.91 6.79 17.85
C VAL A 3 27.89 6.58 16.33
N LEU A 4 29.00 6.88 15.66
CA LEU A 4 29.16 6.73 14.22
C LEU A 4 29.32 5.25 13.83
N LYS A 5 30.07 4.49 14.65
CA LYS A 5 30.18 3.02 14.55
C LYS A 5 28.83 2.36 14.82
N GLN A 6 28.09 2.77 15.86
CA GLN A 6 26.77 2.22 16.18
C GLN A 6 25.72 2.50 15.09
N GLY A 7 25.74 3.71 14.52
CA GLY A 7 24.91 4.07 13.38
C GLY A 7 25.30 3.33 12.09
N ALA A 8 26.59 3.13 11.87
CA ALA A 8 27.07 2.35 10.73
C ALA A 8 26.73 0.86 10.90
N LEU A 9 26.86 0.28 12.09
CA LEU A 9 26.49 -1.11 12.38
C LEU A 9 24.99 -1.40 12.25
N PHE A 10 24.15 -0.35 12.28
CA PHE A 10 22.74 -0.47 11.91
C PHE A 10 22.53 -0.61 10.39
N LEU A 11 23.45 -0.06 9.58
CA LEU A 11 23.41 -0.04 8.12
C LEU A 11 24.26 -1.13 7.45
N MET A 12 25.29 -1.65 8.12
CA MET A 12 26.24 -2.64 7.60
C MET A 12 26.72 -3.57 8.73
N SER A 13 27.19 -4.78 8.40
CA SER A 13 27.78 -5.70 9.39
C SER A 13 29.13 -5.18 9.91
N GLU A 14 29.60 -5.71 11.05
CA GLU A 14 30.94 -5.42 11.58
C GLU A 14 32.02 -5.70 10.53
N ASP A 15 31.95 -6.85 9.86
CA ASP A 15 32.88 -7.20 8.78
C ASP A 15 32.89 -6.17 7.64
N CYS A 16 31.72 -5.62 7.27
CA CYS A 16 31.66 -4.59 6.23
C CYS A 16 32.13 -3.23 6.72
N PHE A 17 31.93 -2.92 8.00
CA PHE A 17 32.45 -1.71 8.61
C PHE A 17 33.99 -1.75 8.62
N ASP A 18 34.56 -2.86 9.06
CA ASP A 18 36.01 -3.02 9.16
C ASP A 18 36.64 -3.05 7.75
N ASN A 19 36.04 -3.75 6.79
CA ASN A 19 36.50 -3.79 5.39
C ASN A 19 36.46 -2.38 4.71
N TYR A 20 35.45 -1.57 5.00
CA TYR A 20 35.35 -0.20 4.45
C TYR A 20 36.24 0.83 5.17
N PHE A 21 36.26 0.81 6.50
CA PHE A 21 36.85 1.88 7.32
C PHE A 21 38.23 1.54 7.87
N GLU A 22 38.54 0.26 8.11
CA GLU A 22 39.85 -0.19 8.58
C GLU A 22 40.74 -0.67 7.41
N GLU A 23 40.18 -1.43 6.46
CA GLU A 23 40.93 -1.97 5.30
C GLU A 23 40.88 -1.08 4.05
N HIS A 24 40.07 -0.02 4.05
CA HIS A 24 39.88 0.92 2.93
C HIS A 24 39.49 0.28 1.59
N ASN A 25 38.86 -0.89 1.62
CA ASN A 25 38.43 -1.60 0.41
C ASN A 25 37.02 -1.17 0.01
N TYR A 26 36.93 0.01 -0.61
CA TYR A 26 35.64 0.61 -0.95
C TYR A 26 34.85 -0.12 -2.06
N PHE A 27 35.46 -1.11 -2.70
CA PHE A 27 34.90 -1.80 -3.86
C PHE A 27 34.43 -3.22 -3.54
N ASP A 28 34.33 -3.59 -2.25
CA ASP A 28 33.75 -4.86 -1.88
C ASP A 28 32.28 -4.95 -2.28
N VAL A 29 32.02 -5.74 -3.33
CA VAL A 29 30.70 -5.86 -3.97
C VAL A 29 29.63 -6.40 -3.00
N PRO A 30 29.90 -7.43 -2.17
CA PRO A 30 28.96 -7.88 -1.13
C PRO A 30 28.58 -6.77 -0.14
N CYS A 31 29.56 -6.06 0.42
CA CYS A 31 29.30 -4.98 1.38
C CYS A 31 28.56 -3.80 0.75
N PHE A 32 28.87 -3.44 -0.50
CA PHE A 32 28.14 -2.42 -1.23
C PHE A 32 26.66 -2.79 -1.44
N LYS A 33 26.38 -4.04 -1.85
CA LYS A 33 25.01 -4.52 -2.04
C LYS A 33 24.21 -4.52 -0.74
N ALA A 34 24.83 -4.95 0.37
CA ALA A 34 24.21 -4.94 1.68
C ALA A 34 23.85 -3.50 2.12
N LEU A 35 24.80 -2.56 2.01
CA LEU A 35 24.59 -1.16 2.35
C LEU A 35 23.51 -0.52 1.47
N LEU A 36 23.56 -0.76 0.16
CA LEU A 36 22.56 -0.27 -0.79
C LEU A 36 21.18 -0.81 -0.46
N SER A 37 21.07 -2.10 -0.12
CA SER A 37 19.80 -2.72 0.28
C SER A 37 19.21 -2.04 1.52
N LYS A 38 20.02 -1.88 2.58
CA LYS A 38 19.57 -1.24 3.82
C LYS A 38 19.15 0.21 3.59
N GLY A 39 19.95 0.97 2.84
CA GLY A 39 19.62 2.34 2.48
C GLY A 39 18.30 2.44 1.69
N LEU A 40 18.09 1.54 0.73
CA LEU A 40 16.87 1.49 -0.07
C LEU A 40 15.65 1.07 0.76
N GLY A 41 15.80 0.08 1.64
CA GLY A 41 14.76 -0.34 2.59
C GLY A 41 14.33 0.81 3.51
N LEU A 42 15.29 1.54 4.08
CA LEU A 42 15.03 2.72 4.91
C LEU A 42 14.38 3.87 4.13
N ALA A 43 14.80 4.10 2.89
CA ALA A 43 14.16 5.10 2.02
C ALA A 43 12.69 4.74 1.74
N ILE A 44 12.38 3.47 1.51
CA ILE A 44 11.01 2.99 1.33
C ILE A 44 10.20 3.17 2.62
N ILE A 45 10.78 2.84 3.77
CA ILE A 45 10.16 3.07 5.09
C ILE A 45 9.84 4.56 5.27
N ALA A 46 10.82 5.43 5.02
CA ALA A 46 10.62 6.87 5.13
C ALA A 46 9.53 7.38 4.18
N GLY A 47 9.49 6.90 2.94
CA GLY A 47 8.43 7.22 1.98
C GLY A 47 7.06 6.75 2.45
N SER A 48 6.96 5.55 3.03
CA SER A 48 5.71 4.94 3.52
C SER A 48 5.01 5.78 4.58
N LEU A 49 5.77 6.54 5.39
CA LEU A 49 5.25 7.44 6.41
C LEU A 49 4.34 8.53 5.82
N LEU A 50 4.51 8.90 4.56
CA LEU A 50 3.79 10.01 3.93
C LEU A 50 2.68 9.54 2.99
N VAL A 51 2.60 8.24 2.66
CA VAL A 51 1.71 7.73 1.60
C VAL A 51 0.24 7.97 1.91
N LYS A 52 -0.24 7.65 3.11
CA LYS A 52 -1.66 7.78 3.47
C LYS A 52 -1.95 9.04 4.27
N VAL A 53 -0.93 9.83 4.64
CA VAL A 53 -1.08 11.09 5.39
C VAL A 53 -2.02 12.09 4.69
N PRO A 54 -1.91 12.34 3.37
CA PRO A 54 -2.85 13.24 2.68
C PRO A 54 -4.31 12.78 2.81
N GLN A 55 -4.55 11.47 2.77
CA GLN A 55 -5.89 10.89 2.93
C GLN A 55 -6.41 11.06 4.37
N VAL A 56 -5.56 10.81 5.37
CA VAL A 56 -5.86 11.04 6.80
C VAL A 56 -6.26 12.49 7.05
N LEU A 57 -5.45 13.44 6.56
CA LEU A 57 -5.71 14.88 6.71
C LEU A 57 -7.02 15.30 6.04
N LYS A 58 -7.32 14.75 4.85
CA LYS A 58 -8.56 15.05 4.13
C LYS A 58 -9.80 14.61 4.91
N ILE A 59 -9.80 13.40 5.46
CA ILE A 59 -10.90 12.88 6.30
C ILE A 59 -11.04 13.75 7.55
N TRP A 60 -9.93 14.05 8.21
CA TRP A 60 -9.94 14.85 9.44
C TRP A 60 -10.48 16.26 9.23
N LYS A 61 -10.06 16.93 8.14
CA LYS A 61 -10.48 18.28 7.78
C LYS A 61 -11.97 18.34 7.40
N ASN A 62 -12.43 17.36 6.63
CA ASN A 62 -13.81 17.32 6.15
C ASN A 62 -14.77 16.68 7.16
N LYS A 63 -14.25 16.05 8.23
CA LYS A 63 -15.03 15.31 9.25
C LYS A 63 -16.00 14.31 8.62
N SER A 64 -15.61 13.70 7.52
CA SER A 64 -16.44 12.77 6.74
C SER A 64 -15.56 11.71 6.05
N GLY A 65 -16.03 10.46 6.07
CA GLY A 65 -15.47 9.33 5.33
C GLY A 65 -16.17 9.08 4.00
N GLU A 66 -17.02 9.99 3.53
CA GLU A 66 -17.79 9.84 2.29
C GLU A 66 -16.89 9.65 1.06
N GLY A 67 -17.28 8.72 0.19
CA GLY A 67 -16.49 8.33 -0.99
C GLY A 67 -15.35 7.34 -0.72
N ILE A 68 -15.10 6.96 0.54
CA ILE A 68 -14.13 5.92 0.89
C ILE A 68 -14.83 4.58 1.00
N ASN A 69 -14.41 3.62 0.16
CA ASN A 69 -14.89 2.25 0.25
C ASN A 69 -14.22 1.53 1.43
N LEU A 70 -14.96 1.35 2.53
CA LEU A 70 -14.47 0.69 3.73
C LEU A 70 -14.02 -0.76 3.48
N ILE A 71 -14.68 -1.49 2.58
CA ILE A 71 -14.30 -2.87 2.24
C ILE A 71 -12.89 -2.90 1.63
N SER A 72 -12.62 -1.97 0.70
CA SER A 72 -11.29 -1.84 0.09
C SER A 72 -10.23 -1.50 1.14
N VAL A 73 -10.52 -0.58 2.06
CA VAL A 73 -9.61 -0.24 3.17
C VAL A 73 -9.35 -1.43 4.08
N MET A 74 -10.38 -2.24 4.39
CA MET A 74 -10.22 -3.44 5.23
C MET A 74 -9.40 -4.53 4.54
N LEU A 75 -9.59 -4.72 3.24
CA LEU A 75 -8.80 -5.66 2.45
C LEU A 75 -7.33 -5.23 2.39
N ASP A 76 -7.06 -3.94 2.16
CA ASP A 76 -5.72 -3.36 2.18
C ASP A 76 -5.05 -3.56 3.56
N LEU A 77 -5.77 -3.23 4.64
CA LEU A 77 -5.28 -3.43 6.00
C LEU A 77 -4.96 -4.89 6.30
N THR A 78 -5.83 -5.80 5.88
CA THR A 78 -5.67 -7.25 6.07
C THR A 78 -4.43 -7.76 5.34
N ALA A 79 -4.28 -7.42 4.06
CA ALA A 79 -3.12 -7.78 3.24
C ALA A 79 -1.78 -7.33 3.87
N ILE A 80 -1.70 -6.06 4.27
CA ILE A 80 -0.51 -5.46 4.87
C ILE A 80 -0.22 -6.10 6.24
N THR A 81 -1.26 -6.36 7.06
CA THR A 81 -1.10 -6.96 8.39
C THR A 81 -0.54 -8.37 8.30
N PHE A 82 -1.02 -9.18 7.34
CA PHE A 82 -0.51 -10.53 7.15
C PHE A 82 0.93 -10.55 6.62
N HIS A 83 1.27 -9.62 5.72
CA HIS A 83 2.64 -9.45 5.27
C HIS A 83 3.56 -9.06 6.44
N MET A 84 3.13 -8.12 7.28
CA MET A 84 3.84 -7.69 8.48
C MET A 84 4.04 -8.84 9.46
N ALA A 85 2.98 -9.59 9.79
CA ALA A 85 3.04 -10.71 10.72
C ALA A 85 3.93 -11.86 10.19
N TYR A 86 3.81 -12.21 8.90
CA TYR A 86 4.68 -13.18 8.27
C TYR A 86 6.15 -12.78 8.40
N SER A 87 6.50 -11.54 8.08
CA SER A 87 7.88 -11.07 8.14
C SER A 87 8.42 -10.98 9.57
N TYR A 88 7.57 -10.58 10.53
CA TYR A 88 7.93 -10.55 11.95
C TYR A 88 8.22 -11.95 12.49
N VAL A 89 7.34 -12.92 12.22
CA VAL A 89 7.47 -14.31 12.72
C VAL A 89 8.66 -15.03 12.07
N ASN A 90 9.01 -14.72 10.82
CA ASN A 90 10.23 -15.24 10.19
C ASN A 90 11.51 -14.55 10.67
N GLY A 91 11.41 -13.53 11.54
CA GLY A 91 12.58 -12.82 12.08
C GLY A 91 13.32 -11.98 11.04
N PHE A 92 12.65 -11.53 9.98
CA PHE A 92 13.27 -10.70 8.96
C PHE A 92 13.64 -9.32 9.51
N PRO A 93 14.73 -8.71 9.03
CA PRO A 93 15.15 -7.39 9.49
C PRO A 93 14.08 -6.34 9.19
N PHE A 94 13.91 -5.38 10.10
CA PHE A 94 12.87 -4.35 9.99
C PHE A 94 12.95 -3.54 8.69
N SER A 95 14.14 -3.32 8.13
CA SER A 95 14.34 -2.67 6.83
C SER A 95 13.61 -3.36 5.66
N ALA A 96 13.33 -4.66 5.75
CA ALA A 96 12.65 -5.42 4.71
C ALA A 96 11.11 -5.33 4.75
N TRP A 97 10.52 -4.97 5.89
CA TRP A 97 9.05 -5.01 6.08
C TRP A 97 8.47 -3.84 6.88
N GLY A 98 9.30 -2.95 7.42
CA GLY A 98 8.89 -1.88 8.34
C GLY A 98 7.95 -0.84 7.73
N ASP A 99 7.99 -0.67 6.41
CA ASP A 99 7.03 0.16 5.65
C ASP A 99 5.60 -0.34 5.85
N ASN A 100 5.39 -1.66 5.88
CA ASN A 100 4.09 -2.26 6.10
C ASN A 100 3.56 -1.93 7.50
N THR A 101 4.44 -1.76 8.50
CA THR A 101 4.03 -1.34 9.85
C THR A 101 3.41 0.05 9.83
N PHE A 102 4.08 1.00 9.17
CA PHE A 102 3.56 2.37 9.07
C PHE A 102 2.32 2.46 8.19
N LEU A 103 2.27 1.72 7.09
CA LEU A 103 1.10 1.64 6.22
C LEU A 103 -0.09 0.99 6.95
N ALA A 104 0.13 -0.06 7.73
CA ALA A 104 -0.89 -0.72 8.53
C ALA A 104 -1.48 0.25 9.56
N PHE A 105 -0.63 0.98 10.29
CA PHE A 105 -1.08 1.98 11.24
C PHE A 105 -1.93 3.08 10.58
N GLN A 106 -1.45 3.67 9.49
CA GLN A 106 -2.18 4.74 8.80
C GLN A 106 -3.49 4.22 8.17
N THR A 107 -3.51 3.00 7.65
CA THR A 107 -4.70 2.38 7.06
C THR A 107 -5.73 2.02 8.12
N ALA A 108 -5.30 1.52 9.29
CA ALA A 108 -6.16 1.33 10.45
C ALA A 108 -6.74 2.66 10.95
N ALA A 109 -5.94 3.74 10.98
CA ALA A 109 -6.43 5.06 11.33
C ALA A 109 -7.49 5.58 10.35
N ILE A 110 -7.31 5.36 9.04
CA ILE A 110 -8.32 5.68 8.02
C ILE A 110 -9.62 4.90 8.29
N ALA A 111 -9.53 3.59 8.48
CA ALA A 111 -10.70 2.75 8.79
C ALA A 111 -11.45 3.23 10.03
N ALA A 112 -10.72 3.50 11.12
CA ALA A 112 -11.29 3.98 12.37
C ALA A 112 -11.97 5.36 12.21
N MET A 113 -11.33 6.29 11.50
CA MET A 113 -11.90 7.62 11.24
C MET A 113 -13.15 7.56 10.35
N VAL A 114 -13.17 6.70 9.33
CA VAL A 114 -14.36 6.52 8.47
C VAL A 114 -15.54 6.02 9.31
N LEU A 115 -15.33 5.02 10.16
CA LEU A 115 -16.37 4.52 11.08
C LEU A 115 -16.82 5.59 12.08
N PHE A 116 -15.88 6.37 12.61
CA PHE A 116 -16.16 7.42 13.60
C PHE A 116 -17.00 8.56 13.00
N PHE A 117 -16.61 9.08 11.83
CA PHE A 117 -17.30 10.20 11.17
C PHE A 117 -18.62 9.80 10.49
N ASN A 118 -18.81 8.52 10.16
CA ASN A 118 -20.10 8.00 9.69
C ASN A 118 -21.13 7.78 10.83
N GLY A 119 -20.86 8.28 12.04
CA GLY A 119 -21.76 8.19 13.19
C GLY A 119 -21.67 6.89 14.00
N ALA A 120 -20.82 5.95 13.62
CA ALA A 120 -20.67 4.65 14.28
C ALA A 120 -19.49 4.61 15.27
N LYS A 121 -19.46 5.54 16.25
CA LYS A 121 -18.36 5.70 17.21
C LYS A 121 -18.01 4.41 17.98
N ALA A 122 -19.03 3.68 18.44
CA ALA A 122 -18.82 2.40 19.13
C ALA A 122 -18.14 1.35 18.23
N LYS A 123 -18.53 1.27 16.96
CA LYS A 123 -17.89 0.36 15.99
C LYS A 123 -16.45 0.76 15.69
N SER A 124 -16.15 2.07 15.66
CA SER A 124 -14.77 2.57 15.49
C SER A 124 -13.87 2.16 16.65
N MET A 125 -14.33 2.34 17.90
CA MET A 125 -13.55 1.93 19.08
C MET A 125 -13.40 0.40 19.15
N LEU A 126 -14.47 -0.35 18.89
CA LEU A 126 -14.42 -1.81 18.82
C LEU A 126 -13.44 -2.29 17.74
N PHE A 127 -13.45 -1.65 16.56
CA PHE A 127 -12.52 -1.95 15.48
C PHE A 127 -11.06 -1.78 15.93
N CYS A 128 -10.71 -0.69 16.62
CA CYS A 128 -9.34 -0.48 17.10
C CYS A 128 -8.88 -1.58 18.06
N VAL A 129 -9.74 -1.96 19.02
CA VAL A 129 -9.44 -3.02 20.00
C VAL A 129 -9.30 -4.37 19.32
N LEU A 130 -10.24 -4.72 18.43
CA LEU A 130 -10.20 -5.98 17.68
C LEU A 130 -8.96 -6.04 16.79
N TYR A 131 -8.64 -4.96 16.08
CA TYR A 131 -7.47 -4.91 15.22
C TYR A 131 -6.16 -5.06 16.01
N ALA A 132 -6.01 -4.36 17.13
CA ALA A 132 -4.85 -4.54 18.01
C ALA A 132 -4.73 -5.97 18.54
N THR A 133 -5.87 -6.58 18.90
CA THR A 133 -5.92 -7.99 19.34
C THR A 133 -5.50 -8.94 18.22
N VAL A 134 -5.97 -8.72 16.98
CA VAL A 134 -5.57 -9.52 15.81
C VAL A 134 -4.07 -9.42 15.56
N VAL A 135 -3.50 -8.21 15.57
CA VAL A 135 -2.05 -8.00 15.42
C VAL A 135 -1.28 -8.73 16.51
N TYR A 136 -1.72 -8.63 17.77
CA TYR A 136 -1.10 -9.34 18.89
C TYR A 136 -1.15 -10.88 18.70
N VAL A 137 -2.30 -11.44 18.34
CA VAL A 137 -2.47 -12.89 18.12
C VAL A 137 -1.60 -13.40 16.96
N LEU A 138 -1.46 -12.61 15.90
CA LEU A 138 -0.64 -12.98 14.75
C LEU A 138 0.87 -12.93 15.06
N CYS A 139 1.32 -11.98 15.88
CA CYS A 139 2.74 -11.78 16.17
C CYS A 139 3.25 -12.50 17.43
N SER A 140 2.37 -12.88 18.37
CA SER A 140 2.75 -13.51 19.66
C SER A 140 3.13 -15.00 19.56
N GLY A 141 3.03 -15.61 18.37
CA GLY A 141 3.28 -17.05 18.18
C GLY A 141 2.07 -17.95 18.50
N LEU A 142 0.92 -17.38 18.86
CA LEU A 142 -0.33 -18.13 19.06
C LEU A 142 -0.89 -18.70 17.75
N THR A 143 -0.57 -18.08 16.62
CA THR A 143 -1.07 -18.50 15.31
C THR A 143 -0.12 -19.51 14.67
N PRO A 144 -0.59 -20.70 14.24
CA PRO A 144 0.27 -21.67 13.56
C PRO A 144 0.89 -21.09 12.29
N PHE A 145 2.20 -21.30 12.11
CA PHE A 145 2.95 -20.79 10.96
C PHE A 145 2.33 -21.14 9.60
N LYS A 146 1.73 -22.33 9.48
CA LYS A 146 1.02 -22.76 8.26
C LYS A 146 -0.13 -21.82 7.87
N VAL A 147 -0.81 -21.22 8.83
CA VAL A 147 -1.87 -20.24 8.56
C VAL A 147 -1.25 -18.96 7.99
N LEU A 148 -0.16 -18.46 8.60
CA LEU A 148 0.55 -17.27 8.12
C LEU A 148 1.05 -17.46 6.68
N VAL A 149 1.68 -18.58 6.37
CA VAL A 149 2.15 -18.91 5.01
C VAL A 149 0.99 -18.96 4.03
N THR A 150 -0.09 -19.66 4.38
CA THR A 150 -1.28 -19.81 3.51
C THR A 150 -1.87 -18.44 3.18
N VAL A 151 -2.05 -17.61 4.19
CA VAL A 151 -2.66 -16.30 4.03
C VAL A 151 -1.73 -15.34 3.28
N GLN A 152 -0.42 -15.39 3.56
CA GLN A 152 0.56 -14.63 2.81
C GLN A 152 0.65 -15.08 1.34
N SER A 153 0.44 -16.36 1.03
CA SER A 153 0.38 -16.82 -0.36
C SER A 153 -0.81 -16.21 -1.12
N LEU A 154 -1.90 -15.86 -0.42
CA LEU A 154 -3.07 -15.18 -1.02
C LEU A 154 -2.79 -13.71 -1.35
N ASN A 155 -1.76 -13.09 -0.78
CA ASN A 155 -1.38 -11.71 -1.15
C ASN A 155 -1.02 -11.60 -2.63
N ILE A 156 -0.35 -12.62 -3.19
CA ILE A 156 0.07 -12.63 -4.61
C ILE A 156 -1.13 -12.55 -5.57
N PRO A 157 -2.11 -13.48 -5.54
CA PRO A 157 -3.25 -13.42 -6.45
C PRO A 157 -4.13 -12.19 -6.20
N ILE A 158 -4.27 -11.73 -4.96
CA ILE A 158 -5.03 -10.50 -4.64
C ILE A 158 -4.39 -9.29 -5.30
N LEU A 159 -3.07 -9.12 -5.12
CA LEU A 159 -2.32 -8.01 -5.69
C LEU A 159 -2.37 -8.03 -7.23
N LEU A 160 -2.11 -9.20 -7.84
CA LEU A 160 -2.16 -9.36 -9.29
C LEU A 160 -3.53 -9.03 -9.84
N THR A 161 -4.61 -9.54 -9.23
CA THR A 161 -5.97 -9.28 -9.68
C THR A 161 -6.28 -7.78 -9.69
N GLY A 162 -5.91 -7.05 -8.63
CA GLY A 162 -6.12 -5.61 -8.55
C GLY A 162 -5.38 -4.84 -9.65
N LYS A 163 -4.09 -5.10 -9.84
CA LYS A 163 -3.24 -4.40 -10.82
C LYS A 163 -3.58 -4.79 -12.26
N LEU A 164 -3.88 -6.07 -12.52
CA LEU A 164 -4.25 -6.54 -13.85
C LEU A 164 -5.67 -6.08 -14.24
N SER A 165 -6.61 -6.01 -13.30
CA SER A 165 -7.91 -5.38 -13.56
C SER A 165 -7.74 -3.92 -13.97
N GLN A 166 -6.86 -3.18 -13.30
CA GLN A 166 -6.54 -1.81 -13.66
C GLN A 166 -5.89 -1.72 -15.05
N ALA A 167 -4.93 -2.59 -15.35
CA ALA A 167 -4.30 -2.66 -16.67
C ALA A 167 -5.34 -2.98 -17.76
N PHE A 168 -6.28 -3.89 -17.50
CA PHE A 168 -7.36 -4.21 -18.42
C PHE A 168 -8.28 -3.00 -18.67
N THR A 169 -8.62 -2.24 -17.63
CA THR A 169 -9.39 -0.99 -17.77
C THR A 169 -8.65 0.04 -18.63
N ASN A 170 -7.35 0.23 -18.42
CA ASN A 170 -6.54 1.15 -19.24
C ASN A 170 -6.54 0.74 -20.72
N TYR A 171 -6.39 -0.57 -21.00
CA TYR A 171 -6.44 -1.10 -22.35
C TYR A 171 -7.80 -0.85 -23.01
N ARG A 172 -8.89 -1.18 -22.32
CA ARG A 172 -10.26 -0.99 -22.81
C ARG A 172 -10.57 0.48 -23.08
N ASN A 173 -10.03 1.39 -22.28
CA ASN A 173 -10.23 2.83 -22.44
C ASN A 173 -9.29 3.46 -23.48
N GLY A 174 -8.27 2.75 -23.95
CA GLY A 174 -7.25 3.30 -24.86
C GLY A 174 -6.46 4.47 -24.26
N SER A 175 -6.49 4.62 -22.95
CA SER A 175 -5.88 5.72 -22.19
C SER A 175 -5.69 5.28 -20.74
N THR A 176 -4.65 5.80 -20.09
CA THR A 176 -4.45 5.66 -18.65
C THR A 176 -5.28 6.66 -17.83
N GLY A 177 -6.10 7.51 -18.47
CA GLY A 177 -7.00 8.42 -17.78
C GLY A 177 -6.28 9.39 -16.83
N GLN A 178 -6.71 9.42 -15.57
CA GLN A 178 -6.18 10.32 -14.52
C GLN A 178 -5.04 9.69 -13.70
N LEU A 179 -4.46 8.58 -14.16
CA LEU A 179 -3.29 7.99 -13.50
C LEU A 179 -2.10 8.95 -13.57
N SER A 180 -1.50 9.23 -12.42
CA SER A 180 -0.28 10.04 -12.34
C SER A 180 0.92 9.23 -12.82
N ALA A 181 1.62 9.74 -13.84
CA ALA A 181 2.84 9.13 -14.35
C ALA A 181 3.90 8.95 -13.28
N ALA A 182 4.15 9.99 -12.49
CA ALA A 182 5.09 9.91 -11.38
C ALA A 182 4.71 8.78 -10.41
N THR A 183 3.42 8.61 -10.09
CA THR A 183 2.97 7.54 -9.19
C THR A 183 3.19 6.15 -9.79
N VAL A 184 2.85 5.96 -11.07
CA VAL A 184 3.01 4.67 -11.75
C VAL A 184 4.49 4.25 -11.82
N PHE A 185 5.39 5.18 -12.18
CA PHE A 185 6.84 4.93 -12.18
C PHE A 185 7.39 4.66 -10.78
N LEU A 186 6.96 5.42 -9.77
CA LEU A 186 7.41 5.21 -8.39
C LEU A 186 6.96 3.86 -7.83
N LEU A 187 5.73 3.42 -8.13
CA LEU A 187 5.25 2.10 -7.73
C LEU A 187 6.04 0.97 -8.40
N PHE A 188 6.40 1.13 -9.67
CA PHE A 188 7.25 0.18 -10.37
C PHE A 188 8.66 0.14 -9.77
N ALA A 189 9.32 1.30 -9.65
CA ALA A 189 10.66 1.41 -9.07
C ALA A 189 10.70 0.89 -7.62
N GLY A 190 9.72 1.23 -6.80
CA GLY A 190 9.60 0.74 -5.41
C GLY A 190 9.42 -0.77 -5.34
N SER A 191 8.65 -1.38 -6.26
CA SER A 191 8.53 -2.83 -6.32
C SER A 191 9.83 -3.53 -6.75
N LEU A 192 10.58 -2.95 -7.71
CA LEU A 192 11.90 -3.47 -8.09
C LEU A 192 12.91 -3.37 -6.95
N ALA A 193 12.92 -2.22 -6.27
CA ALA A 193 13.70 -2.00 -5.07
C ALA A 193 13.40 -3.09 -4.03
N ARG A 194 12.13 -3.45 -3.84
CA ARG A 194 11.72 -4.51 -2.92
C ARG A 194 12.16 -5.91 -3.33
N ILE A 195 12.27 -6.22 -4.63
CA ILE A 195 12.87 -7.48 -5.08
C ILE A 195 14.33 -7.53 -4.62
N PHE A 196 15.11 -6.48 -4.93
CA PHE A 196 16.52 -6.41 -4.56
C PHE A 196 16.72 -6.51 -3.04
N THR A 197 15.98 -5.73 -2.26
CA THR A 197 16.12 -5.77 -0.80
C THR A 197 15.67 -7.11 -0.21
N SER A 198 14.65 -7.76 -0.77
CA SER A 198 14.21 -9.07 -0.27
C SER A 198 15.25 -10.16 -0.57
N ILE A 199 15.87 -10.14 -1.75
CA ILE A 199 16.98 -11.06 -2.07
C ILE A 199 18.14 -10.88 -1.09
N GLN A 200 18.50 -9.62 -0.79
CA GLN A 200 19.66 -9.31 0.02
C GLN A 200 19.41 -9.48 1.53
N GLU A 201 18.20 -9.23 2.02
CA GLU A 201 17.90 -9.16 3.46
C GLU A 201 17.08 -10.32 4.02
N THR A 202 16.28 -11.00 3.19
CA THR A 202 15.43 -12.10 3.67
C THR A 202 15.78 -13.44 3.04
N GLY A 203 16.16 -13.44 1.74
CA GLY A 203 16.34 -14.68 0.98
C GLY A 203 15.06 -15.51 0.82
N ASP A 204 13.90 -14.95 1.17
CA ASP A 204 12.62 -15.66 1.20
C ASP A 204 11.96 -15.67 -0.17
N ASN A 205 11.80 -16.87 -0.73
CA ASN A 205 11.21 -17.05 -2.05
C ASN A 205 9.78 -16.52 -2.16
N MET A 206 8.98 -16.57 -1.09
CA MET A 206 7.59 -16.13 -1.14
C MET A 206 7.50 -14.59 -1.24
N MET A 207 8.31 -13.86 -0.46
CA MET A 207 8.44 -12.40 -0.56
C MET A 207 8.97 -11.99 -1.93
N ILE A 208 10.05 -12.63 -2.38
CA ILE A 208 10.66 -12.34 -3.69
C ILE A 208 9.62 -12.54 -4.80
N MET A 209 8.90 -13.67 -4.81
CA MET A 209 7.86 -13.94 -5.80
C MET A 209 6.71 -12.93 -5.74
N THR A 210 6.32 -12.49 -4.53
CA THR A 210 5.29 -11.46 -4.36
C THR A 210 5.71 -10.13 -5.01
N PHE A 211 6.95 -9.69 -4.78
CA PHE A 211 7.45 -8.46 -5.37
C PHE A 211 7.74 -8.59 -6.86
N CYS A 212 8.19 -9.76 -7.35
CA CYS A 212 8.31 -10.05 -8.78
C CYS A 212 6.95 -9.94 -9.49
N ALA A 213 5.91 -10.55 -8.93
CA ALA A 213 4.54 -10.45 -9.43
C ALA A 213 4.05 -8.99 -9.43
N SER A 214 4.34 -8.24 -8.35
CA SER A 214 4.00 -6.82 -8.28
C SER A 214 4.75 -5.97 -9.30
N SER A 215 6.04 -6.21 -9.51
CA SER A 215 6.84 -5.48 -10.50
C SER A 215 6.39 -5.77 -11.91
N PHE A 216 6.07 -7.02 -12.22
CA PHE A 216 5.48 -7.38 -13.51
C PHE A 216 4.18 -6.59 -13.75
N ALA A 217 3.24 -6.63 -12.80
CA ALA A 217 1.95 -5.96 -12.97
C ALA A 217 2.08 -4.43 -13.03
N ASN A 218 2.95 -3.82 -12.21
CA ASN A 218 3.26 -2.39 -12.30
C ASN A 218 3.96 -2.05 -13.64
N GLY A 219 4.83 -2.93 -14.14
CA GLY A 219 5.51 -2.78 -15.42
C GLY A 219 4.56 -2.78 -16.61
N VAL A 220 3.52 -3.62 -16.58
CA VAL A 220 2.43 -3.58 -17.59
C VAL A 220 1.74 -2.21 -17.59
N ILE A 221 1.44 -1.65 -16.40
CA ILE A 221 0.80 -0.32 -16.30
C ILE A 221 1.75 0.79 -16.79
N VAL A 222 3.05 0.72 -16.46
CA VAL A 222 4.07 1.65 -17.01
C VAL A 222 4.12 1.57 -18.53
N ALA A 223 4.14 0.37 -19.11
CA ALA A 223 4.17 0.18 -20.56
C ALA A 223 2.93 0.79 -21.22
N GLN A 224 1.73 0.56 -20.64
CA GLN A 224 0.50 1.20 -21.12
C GLN A 224 0.55 2.72 -21.01
N MET A 225 1.13 3.25 -19.93
CA MET A 225 1.27 4.69 -19.74
C MET A 225 2.19 5.32 -20.79
N LEU A 226 3.31 4.69 -21.11
CA LEU A 226 4.20 5.13 -22.18
C LEU A 226 3.54 5.01 -23.55
N TYR A 227 2.81 3.92 -23.81
CA TYR A 227 2.14 3.69 -25.09
C TYR A 227 1.00 4.68 -25.34
N TYR A 228 0.18 4.97 -24.33
CA TYR A 228 -0.94 5.89 -24.46
C TYR A 228 -0.57 7.36 -24.25
N TRP A 229 0.66 7.67 -23.82
CA TRP A 229 1.14 9.04 -23.54
C TRP A 229 0.75 10.04 -24.64
N ASN A 230 1.03 9.68 -25.89
CA ASN A 230 0.78 10.53 -27.06
C ASN A 230 -0.66 10.43 -27.61
N LYS A 231 -1.44 9.41 -27.23
CA LYS A 231 -2.85 9.28 -27.64
C LYS A 231 -3.80 10.13 -26.77
N THR A 232 -3.36 10.53 -25.58
CA THR A 232 -4.11 11.41 -24.67
C THR A 232 -4.21 12.87 -25.11
N GLY A 233 -3.51 13.26 -26.18
CA GLY A 233 -3.61 14.61 -26.77
C GLY A 233 -4.95 14.91 -27.45
N ALA A 234 -5.83 13.92 -27.62
CA ALA A 234 -7.16 14.11 -28.20
C ALA A 234 -8.27 13.75 -27.20
N LYS A 235 -8.82 14.78 -26.55
CA LYS A 235 -10.10 14.81 -25.81
C LYS A 235 -10.21 13.88 -24.59
N ALA A 236 -9.90 14.42 -23.41
CA ALA A 236 -10.70 14.08 -22.23
C ALA A 236 -12.03 14.87 -22.32
N PRO A 237 -13.21 14.25 -22.39
CA PRO A 237 -14.43 14.96 -22.04
C PRO A 237 -14.31 15.32 -20.55
N ALA A 238 -14.40 16.60 -20.24
CA ALA A 238 -14.54 17.07 -18.88
C ALA A 238 -15.69 16.29 -18.22
N VAL A 239 -15.39 15.50 -17.20
CA VAL A 239 -16.43 15.02 -16.29
C VAL A 239 -16.85 16.23 -15.47
N GLY A 240 -17.72 17.04 -16.08
CA GLY A 240 -18.52 18.00 -15.38
C GLY A 240 -19.27 17.24 -14.29
N SER A 241 -19.16 17.76 -13.07
CA SER A 241 -19.97 17.39 -11.92
C SER A 241 -21.45 17.45 -12.33
N LYS A 242 -22.00 16.32 -12.80
CA LYS A 242 -23.45 16.15 -12.96
C LYS A 242 -24.00 15.83 -11.59
N LYS A 243 -24.42 16.91 -10.94
CA LYS A 243 -25.40 16.98 -9.85
C LYS A 243 -26.54 15.97 -10.12
N ALA A 244 -26.46 14.79 -9.51
CA ALA A 244 -27.54 13.80 -9.56
C ALA A 244 -28.59 14.19 -8.51
N SER A 245 -29.49 15.09 -8.90
CA SER A 245 -30.83 15.11 -8.33
C SER A 245 -31.53 13.83 -8.78
N GLY A 246 -31.97 13.02 -7.83
CA GLY A 246 -32.72 11.80 -8.10
C GLY A 246 -33.42 11.32 -6.84
N LYS A 247 -34.61 11.87 -6.57
CA LYS A 247 -35.60 11.21 -5.71
C LYS A 247 -36.59 10.48 -6.63
N THR A 248 -36.62 9.16 -6.48
CA THR A 248 -37.55 8.24 -7.10
C THR A 248 -38.81 8.11 -6.26
N ALA A 249 -39.88 7.67 -6.95
CA ALA A 249 -40.96 6.80 -6.48
C ALA A 249 -42.35 7.42 -6.26
N THR A 250 -43.26 6.85 -7.05
CA THR A 250 -44.71 6.89 -7.12
C THR A 250 -45.40 6.48 -5.81
N ALA A 251 -46.49 7.16 -5.40
CA ALA A 251 -47.68 6.55 -4.80
C ALA A 251 -48.85 7.54 -4.58
N ALA A 252 -50.05 7.09 -4.99
CA ALA A 252 -51.37 7.28 -4.37
C ALA A 252 -52.17 8.62 -4.48
N LYS A 253 -53.16 8.58 -5.40
CA LYS A 253 -54.62 8.79 -5.22
C LYS A 253 -55.22 10.13 -4.70
N LYS A 254 -56.13 10.63 -5.57
CA LYS A 254 -57.52 11.13 -5.34
C LYS A 254 -57.75 12.66 -5.17
N PRO A 255 -58.97 13.18 -5.43
CA PRO A 255 -59.29 13.89 -6.69
C PRO A 255 -60.02 15.25 -6.52
N LYS A 256 -60.31 15.90 -7.67
CA LYS A 256 -61.36 16.91 -7.93
C LYS A 256 -61.21 18.31 -7.31
N SER A 257 -61.34 19.33 -8.17
CA SER A 257 -62.37 20.40 -8.14
C SER A 257 -61.80 21.61 -8.90
N LYS A 258 -62.22 21.85 -10.15
CA LYS A 258 -63.23 22.84 -10.57
C LYS A 258 -62.75 24.31 -10.46
N LYS A 259 -62.76 24.97 -11.63
CA LYS A 259 -63.23 26.36 -11.88
C LYS A 259 -62.38 27.49 -11.24
N VAL A 260 -62.23 28.70 -11.78
CA VAL A 260 -62.85 29.45 -12.88
C VAL A 260 -62.02 30.74 -13.02
N ASP A 261 -61.96 31.25 -14.26
CA ASP A 261 -61.54 32.59 -14.72
C ASP A 261 -60.12 33.10 -14.43
#